data_AF-A0A352KTK7-F1
#
_entry.id   AF-A0A352KTK7-F1
#
_cell.length_a   1.000
_cell.length_b   1.000
_cell.length_c   1.000
_cell.angle_alpha   90.00
_cell.angle_beta   90.00
_cell.angle_gamma   90.00
#
_symmetry.space_group_name_H-M   'P 1'
#
loop_
_entity.id
_entity.type
_entity.pdbx_description
1 polymer ?
#
loop_
_entity_poly.entity_id
_entity_poly.type
_entity_poly.pdbx_seq_one_letter_code
_entity_poly.pdbx_strand_id
1 'polypeptide(L)' 'MPPMIPSLRDGRVKQMTDGQLFQKISKGVPGTGMPPYADTYSEDQIHDIVSYIRELQK' A
#
# COMPACT_ATOMS: atom_id res chain seq x y z
N MET A 1 -10.73 -18.36 8.90
CA MET A 1 -9.42 -18.16 8.24
C MET A 1 -8.91 -16.81 8.68
N PRO A 2 -7.65 -16.67 9.14
CA PRO A 2 -7.10 -15.35 9.41
C PRO A 2 -7.22 -14.49 8.14
N PRO A 3 -7.51 -13.19 8.24
CA PRO A 3 -7.48 -12.32 7.08
C PRO A 3 -6.10 -12.45 6.43
N MET A 4 -6.06 -12.81 5.15
CA MET A 4 -4.80 -12.97 4.42
C MET A 4 -4.21 -11.56 4.20
N ILE A 5 -3.39 -11.10 5.15
CA ILE A 5 -2.60 -9.89 4.97
C ILE A 5 -1.48 -10.26 3.98
N PRO A 6 -1.50 -9.73 2.74
CA PRO A 6 -0.46 -10.06 1.78
C PRO A 6 0.87 -9.47 2.26
N SER A 7 1.96 -10.21 2.04
CA SER A 7 3.29 -9.60 2.13
C SER A 7 3.42 -8.51 1.07
N LEU A 8 4.05 -7.38 1.40
CA LEU A 8 4.35 -6.33 0.42
C LEU A 8 5.32 -6.81 -0.69
N ARG A 9 5.97 -7.96 -0.48
CA ARG A 9 6.85 -8.62 -1.45
C ARG A 9 6.12 -9.64 -2.33
N ASP A 10 4.83 -9.88 -2.11
CA ASP A 10 4.03 -10.81 -2.88
C ASP A 10 3.90 -10.34 -4.35
N GLY A 11 3.92 -11.28 -5.29
CA GLY A 11 3.78 -11.01 -6.72
C GLY A 11 2.51 -10.22 -7.06
N ARG A 12 1.43 -10.38 -6.28
CA ARG A 12 0.20 -9.59 -6.44
C ARG A 12 0.42 -8.11 -6.16
N VAL A 13 1.20 -7.78 -5.13
CA VAL A 13 1.56 -6.40 -4.79
C VAL A 13 2.52 -5.84 -5.84
N LYS A 14 3.41 -6.68 -6.38
CA LYS A 14 4.32 -6.30 -7.47
C LYS A 14 3.57 -5.92 -8.76
N GLN A 15 2.48 -6.62 -9.07
CA GLN A 15 1.64 -6.35 -10.25
C GLN A 15 0.78 -5.10 -10.14
N MET A 16 0.54 -4.58 -8.93
CA MET A 16 -0.19 -3.34 -8.76
C MET A 16 0.60 -2.16 -9.33
N THR A 17 -0.09 -1.12 -9.79
CA THR A 17 0.54 0.14 -10.21
C THR A 17 0.84 1.04 -9.01
N ASP A 18 1.73 2.02 -9.19
CA ASP A 18 2.07 2.99 -8.13
C ASP A 18 0.83 3.77 -7.67
N GLY A 19 -0.03 4.17 -8.62
CA GLY A 19 -1.30 4.82 -8.30
C GLY A 19 -2.26 3.93 -7.51
N GLN A 20 -2.27 2.61 -7.77
CA GLN A 20 -3.08 1.67 -6.99
C GLN A 20 -2.55 1.51 -5.57
N LEU A 21 -1.21 1.45 -5.40
CA LEU A 21 -0.58 1.40 -4.07
C LEU A 21 -0.85 2.69 -3.30
N PHE A 22 -0.64 3.84 -3.94
CA PHE A 22 -0.93 5.16 -3.38
C PHE A 22 -2.38 5.24 -2.90
N GLN A 23 -3.36 4.95 -3.77
CA GLN A 23 -4.77 5.02 -3.40
C GLN A 23 -5.13 4.11 -2.22
N LYS A 24 -4.57 2.90 -2.15
CA LYS A 24 -4.82 2.00 -1.01
C LYS A 24 -4.18 2.50 0.29
N ILE A 25 -2.99 3.11 0.24
CA ILE A 25 -2.35 3.67 1.43
C ILE A 25 -3.12 4.92 1.89
N SER A 26 -3.47 5.81 0.96
CA SER A 26 -4.22 7.04 1.26
C SER A 26 -5.62 6.74 1.81
N LYS A 27 -6.41 5.91 1.12
CA LYS A 27 -7.83 5.68 1.42
C LYS A 27 -8.10 4.42 2.25
N GLY A 28 -7.08 3.62 2.52
CA GLY A 28 -7.25 2.31 3.12
C GLY A 28 -7.93 1.33 2.17
N VAL A 29 -8.32 0.18 2.71
CA VAL A 29 -9.08 -0.83 1.96
C VAL A 29 -10.35 -1.18 2.74
N PRO A 30 -11.54 -0.72 2.29
CA PRO A 30 -12.81 -1.00 2.94
C PRO A 30 -13.04 -2.49 3.16
N GLY A 31 -13.58 -2.86 4.33
CA GLY A 31 -13.83 -4.25 4.69
C GLY A 31 -12.58 -5.05 5.10
N THR A 32 -11.44 -4.38 5.30
CA THR A 32 -10.20 -5.00 5.79
C THR A 32 -9.65 -4.23 7.01
N GLY A 33 -8.59 -4.76 7.63
CA GLY A 33 -7.87 -4.07 8.69
C GLY A 33 -6.88 -2.99 8.22
N MET A 34 -6.91 -2.57 6.95
CA MET A 34 -6.03 -1.53 6.41
C MET A 34 -6.73 -0.16 6.45
N PRO A 35 -6.42 0.71 7.44
CA PRO A 35 -7.02 2.02 7.55
C PRO A 35 -6.50 3.00 6.49
N PRO A 36 -7.21 4.12 6.24
CA PRO A 36 -6.67 5.24 5.48
C PRO A 36 -5.53 5.93 6.24
N TYR A 37 -4.52 6.39 5.51
CA TYR A 37 -3.41 7.17 6.07
C TYR A 37 -3.31 8.59 5.48
N ALA A 38 -4.24 9.01 4.64
CA ALA A 38 -4.26 10.37 4.07
C ALA A 38 -4.36 11.48 5.15
N ASP A 39 -4.94 11.19 6.32
CA ASP A 39 -5.03 12.15 7.43
C ASP A 39 -3.78 12.16 8.32
N THR A 40 -2.86 11.21 8.12
CA THR A 40 -1.64 11.03 8.93
C THR A 40 -0.38 11.45 8.17
N TYR A 41 -0.33 11.23 6.86
CA TYR A 41 0.84 11.51 6.02
C TYR A 41 0.47 12.45 4.87
N SER A 42 1.42 13.28 4.44
CA SER A 42 1.27 14.08 3.22
C SER A 42 1.29 13.19 1.97
N GLU A 43 0.82 13.72 0.83
CA GLU A 43 0.89 13.01 -0.45
C GLU A 43 2.33 12.61 -0.80
N ASP A 44 3.29 13.51 -0.62
CA ASP A 44 4.71 13.23 -0.84
C ASP A 44 5.22 12.07 0.02
N GLN A 45 4.86 12.03 1.31
CA GLN A 45 5.23 10.92 2.20
C GLN A 45 4.61 9.59 1.78
N ILE A 46 3.38 9.61 1.24
CA ILE A 46 2.76 8.40 0.70
C ILE A 46 3.48 7.96 -0.59
N HIS A 47 3.92 8.89 -1.43
CA HIS A 47 4.77 8.60 -2.59
C HIS A 47 6.12 8.00 -2.20
N ASP A 48 6.74 8.47 -1.12
CA ASP A 48 7.97 7.89 -0.57
C ASP A 48 7.74 6.45 -0.09
N ILE A 49 6.63 6.17 0.59
CA ILE A 49 6.25 4.81 1.00
C ILE A 49 6.07 3.90 -0.23
N VAL A 50 5.38 4.38 -1.26
CA VAL A 50 5.21 3.60 -2.50
C VAL A 50 6.57 3.30 -3.13
N SER A 51 7.47 4.28 -3.19
CA SER A 51 8.83 4.10 -3.70
C SER A 51 9.61 3.07 -2.89
N TYR A 52 9.54 3.13 -1.57
CA TYR A 52 10.16 2.14 -0.69
C TYR A 52 9.61 0.72 -0.93
N ILE A 53 8.29 0.56 -1.12
CA ILE A 53 7.70 -0.74 -1.46
C ILE A 53 8.25 -1.29 -2.78
N ARG A 54 8.51 -0.43 -3.78
CA ARG A 54 9.12 -0.85 -5.05
C ARG A 54 10.56 -1.31 -4.88
N GLU A 55 11.31 -0.67 -4.01
CA GLU A 55 12.69 -1.09 -3.73
C GLU A 55 12.74 -2.47 -3.06
N LEU A 56 11.76 -2.81 -2.21
CA LEU A 56 11.66 -4.15 -1.59
C LEU A 56 11.35 -5.29 -2.58
N GLN A 57 10.88 -4.95 -3.78
CA GLN A 57 10.47 -5.88 -4.84
C GLN A 57 11.53 -6.09 -5.93
N LYS A 58 12.66 -5.38 -5.84
CA LYS A 58 13.89 -5.67 -6.58
C LYS A 58 14.49 -6.98 -6.06
#